data_AF-A0A3C1H151-F1
#
_entry.id   AF-A0A3C1H151-F1
#
_cell.length_a   1.000
_cell.length_b   1.000
_cell.length_c   1.000
_cell.angle_alpha   90.00
_cell.angle_beta   90.00
_cell.angle_gamma   90.00
#
_symmetry.space_group_name_H-M   'P 1'
#
loop_
_entity.id
_entity.type
_entity.pdbx_description
1 polymer ?
#
loop_
_entity_poly.entity_id
_entity_poly.type
_entity_poly.pdbx_seq_one_letter_code
_entity_poly.pdbx_strand_id
1 'polypeptide(L)'
;MLFLHEFERIEAEAFLTLAAEMIEEDGIVTAEEDALLAEYANALGIYDFTYDAAASAAARDTLAQLNEVSKRKVYMELYSFAICDEFEDPAERRALNELREALGLDAHICRKLEVCAQDLFSVYASIEDALTAEPSPINVEN
;
A
#
# COMPACT_ATOMS: atom_id res chain seq x y z
N MET A 1 8.90 -1.53 2.87
CA MET A 1 9.64 -0.36 3.43
C MET A 1 8.64 0.78 3.53
N LEU A 2 8.42 1.33 4.72
CA LEU A 2 7.35 2.29 4.99
C LEU A 2 7.83 3.75 4.97
N PHE A 3 7.26 4.58 4.11
CA PHE A 3 7.56 6.01 3.97
C PHE A 3 6.74 6.90 4.92
N LEU A 4 5.83 6.31 5.69
CA LEU A 4 4.88 6.98 6.60
C LEU A 4 5.38 7.09 8.06
N HIS A 5 6.65 6.80 8.34
CA HIS A 5 7.22 6.85 9.70
C HIS A 5 7.17 8.22 10.37
N GLU A 6 6.94 9.29 9.60
CA GLU A 6 6.81 10.66 10.10
C GLU A 6 5.36 11.01 10.51
N PHE A 7 4.40 10.12 10.27
CA PHE A 7 2.98 10.40 10.48
C PHE A 7 2.65 10.39 11.96
N GLU A 8 1.86 11.36 12.38
CA GLU A 8 1.24 11.34 13.69
C GLU A 8 0.15 10.27 13.75
N ARG A 9 -0.23 9.88 14.97
CA ARG A 9 -1.22 8.82 15.20
C ARG A 9 -2.50 8.99 14.39
N ILE A 10 -3.04 10.21 14.32
CA ILE A 10 -4.28 10.50 13.58
C ILE A 10 -4.11 10.30 12.06
N GLU A 11 -2.94 10.63 11.52
CA GLU A 11 -2.62 10.49 10.10
C GLU A 11 -2.38 9.01 9.77
N ALA A 12 -1.73 8.27 10.67
CA ALA A 12 -1.54 6.83 10.57
C ALA A 12 -2.89 6.06 10.63
N GLU A 13 -3.77 6.39 11.57
CA GLU A 13 -5.11 5.80 11.67
C GLU A 13 -5.97 6.15 10.44
N ALA A 14 -5.87 7.37 9.94
CA ALA A 14 -6.54 7.78 8.69
C ALA A 14 -6.02 6.99 7.48
N PHE A 15 -4.70 6.81 7.37
CA PHE A 15 -4.10 5.98 6.33
C PHE A 15 -4.60 4.53 6.40
N LEU A 16 -4.56 3.91 7.59
CA LEU A 16 -5.04 2.53 7.78
C LEU A 16 -6.52 2.38 7.47
N THR A 17 -7.33 3.41 7.77
CA THR A 17 -8.76 3.44 7.41
C THR A 17 -8.96 3.39 5.90
N LEU A 18 -8.18 4.15 5.13
CA LEU A 18 -8.27 4.11 3.68
C LEU A 18 -7.67 2.84 3.07
N ALA A 19 -6.62 2.28 3.68
CA ALA A 19 -6.05 1.01 3.26
C ALA A 19 -7.06 -0.13 3.44
N ALA A 20 -7.73 -0.18 4.60
CA ALA A 20 -8.81 -1.13 4.87
C ALA A 20 -10.01 -0.94 3.93
N GLU A 21 -10.40 0.31 3.65
CA GLU A 21 -11.44 0.59 2.64
C GLU A 21 -11.07 0.06 1.26
N MET A 22 -9.81 0.18 0.85
CA MET A 22 -9.37 -0.32 -0.46
C MET A 22 -9.46 -1.83 -0.59
N ILE A 23 -9.00 -2.58 0.41
CA ILE A 23 -9.04 -4.06 0.38
C ILE A 23 -10.46 -4.61 0.61
N GLU A 24 -11.40 -3.79 1.09
CA GLU A 24 -12.82 -4.19 1.19
C GLU A 24 -13.64 -3.84 -0.07
N GLU A 25 -13.07 -3.12 -1.04
CA GLU A 25 -13.81 -2.56 -2.19
C GLU A 25 -14.46 -3.63 -3.08
N ASP A 26 -13.83 -4.80 -3.23
CA ASP A 26 -14.36 -5.93 -3.99
C ASP A 26 -15.24 -6.88 -3.15
N GLY A 27 -15.30 -6.64 -1.84
CA GLY A 27 -16.04 -7.42 -0.86
C GLY A 27 -15.38 -8.74 -0.42
N ILE A 28 -14.13 -9.00 -0.81
CA ILE A 28 -13.37 -10.21 -0.45
C ILE A 28 -11.97 -9.82 0.03
N VAL A 29 -11.81 -9.69 1.35
CA VAL A 29 -10.49 -9.52 1.96
C VAL A 29 -9.73 -10.86 1.97
N THR A 30 -8.59 -10.91 1.30
CA THR A 30 -7.67 -12.05 1.28
C THR A 30 -6.79 -12.10 2.55
N ALA A 31 -6.14 -13.24 2.79
CA ALA A 31 -5.26 -13.38 3.96
C ALA A 31 -3.98 -12.53 3.80
N GLU A 32 -3.53 -12.35 2.56
CA GLU A 32 -2.40 -11.54 2.16
C GLU A 32 -2.65 -10.05 2.42
N GLU A 33 -3.84 -9.54 2.06
CA GLU A 33 -4.25 -8.16 2.34
C GLU A 33 -4.39 -7.86 3.83
N ASP A 34 -5.00 -8.79 4.59
CA ASP A 34 -5.13 -8.65 6.05
C ASP A 34 -3.75 -8.68 6.73
N ALA A 35 -2.86 -9.56 6.28
CA ALA A 35 -1.47 -9.60 6.74
C ALA A 35 -0.73 -8.29 6.42
N LEU A 36 -0.90 -7.76 5.20
CA LEU A 36 -0.30 -6.49 4.80
C LEU A 36 -0.80 -5.34 5.66
N LEU A 37 -2.13 -5.25 5.89
CA LEU A 37 -2.70 -4.22 6.75
C LEU A 37 -2.17 -4.31 8.18
N ALA A 38 -2.04 -5.52 8.73
CA ALA A 38 -1.45 -5.76 10.05
C ALA A 38 0.04 -5.36 10.12
N GLU A 39 0.80 -5.60 9.05
CA GLU A 39 2.20 -5.15 8.96
C GLU A 39 2.31 -3.62 9.00
N TYR A 40 1.47 -2.91 8.25
CA TYR A 40 1.42 -1.45 8.29
C TYR A 40 0.99 -0.94 9.66
N ALA A 41 -0.03 -1.55 10.27
CA ALA A 41 -0.51 -1.18 11.60
C ALA A 41 0.60 -1.31 12.65
N ASN A 42 1.35 -2.42 12.63
CA ASN A 42 2.50 -2.64 13.50
C ASN A 42 3.63 -1.63 13.23
N ALA A 43 3.98 -1.41 11.96
CA ALA A 43 5.03 -0.46 11.57
C ALA A 43 4.71 0.99 11.96
N LEU A 44 3.42 1.35 12.01
CA LEU A 44 2.91 2.65 12.46
C LEU A 44 2.66 2.72 13.98
N GLY A 45 2.78 1.60 14.71
CA GLY A 45 2.53 1.54 16.14
C GLY A 45 1.05 1.62 16.53
N ILE A 46 0.14 1.22 15.64
CA ILE A 46 -1.32 1.20 15.84
C ILE A 46 -1.77 -0.25 16.05
N TYR A 47 -1.70 -0.73 17.30
CA TYR A 47 -1.94 -2.16 17.60
C TYR A 47 -3.42 -2.56 17.72
N ASP A 48 -4.32 -1.60 17.94
CA ASP A 48 -5.76 -1.83 18.13
C ASP A 48 -6.57 -1.20 16.98
N PHE A 49 -6.03 -1.22 15.76
CA PHE A 49 -6.74 -0.70 14.59
C PHE A 49 -7.98 -1.54 14.31
N THR A 50 -9.12 -0.88 14.13
CA THR A 50 -10.37 -1.49 13.67
C THR A 50 -10.96 -0.63 12.57
N TYR A 51 -11.26 -1.24 11.43
CA TYR A 51 -11.89 -0.53 10.33
C TYR A 51 -13.34 -0.13 10.69
N ASP A 52 -13.67 1.13 10.39
CA ASP A 52 -15.03 1.68 10.45
C ASP A 52 -15.29 2.44 9.15
N ALA A 53 -16.16 1.90 8.29
CA ALA A 53 -16.53 2.51 7.03
C ALA A 53 -17.13 3.92 7.18
N ALA A 54 -17.74 4.25 8.34
CA ALA A 54 -18.24 5.59 8.60
C ALA A 54 -17.10 6.62 8.79
N ALA A 55 -15.89 6.17 9.10
CA ALA A 55 -14.71 7.00 9.30
C ALA A 55 -13.96 7.34 7.99
N SER A 56 -14.20 6.63 6.88
CA SER A 56 -13.46 6.82 5.62
C SER A 56 -13.51 8.26 5.11
N ALA A 57 -14.67 8.93 5.18
CA ALA A 57 -14.79 10.32 4.77
C ALA A 57 -13.90 11.25 5.61
N ALA A 58 -13.90 11.08 6.94
CA ALA A 58 -13.05 11.85 7.83
C ALA A 58 -11.55 11.55 7.62
N ALA A 59 -11.21 10.29 7.36
CA ALA A 59 -9.84 9.89 7.03
C ALA A 59 -9.33 10.56 5.74
N ARG A 60 -10.15 10.61 4.68
CA ARG A 60 -9.82 11.36 3.45
C ARG A 60 -9.57 12.83 3.75
N ASP A 61 -10.43 13.46 4.54
CA ASP A 61 -10.28 14.86 4.93
C ASP A 61 -8.98 15.10 5.71
N THR A 62 -8.65 14.22 6.66
CA THR A 62 -7.39 14.27 7.42
C THR A 62 -6.18 14.22 6.48
N LEU A 63 -6.12 13.25 5.57
CA LEU A 63 -4.99 13.10 4.65
C LEU A 63 -4.94 14.22 3.59
N ALA A 64 -6.08 14.82 3.24
CA ALA A 64 -6.15 15.95 2.32
C ALA A 64 -5.53 17.24 2.91
N GLN A 65 -5.38 17.35 4.23
CA GLN A 65 -4.70 18.49 4.89
C GLN A 65 -3.17 18.36 4.91
N LEU A 66 -2.63 17.20 4.55
CA LEU A 66 -1.19 16.97 4.55
C LEU A 66 -0.47 17.85 3.52
N ASN A 67 0.84 18.01 3.72
CA ASN A 67 1.68 18.62 2.70
C ASN A 67 1.76 17.73 1.44
N GLU A 68 2.13 18.32 0.31
CA GLU A 68 2.23 17.63 -0.98
C GLU A 68 3.09 16.36 -0.97
N VAL A 69 4.20 16.37 -0.23
CA VAL A 69 5.10 15.21 -0.16
C VAL A 69 4.42 14.07 0.61
N SER A 70 3.81 14.36 1.75
CA SER A 70 3.11 13.37 2.57
C SER A 70 1.87 12.81 1.86
N LYS A 71 1.13 13.62 1.09
CA LYS A 71 0.04 13.12 0.22
C LYS A 71 0.54 12.12 -0.83
N ARG A 72 1.70 12.38 -1.44
CA ARG A 72 2.31 11.47 -2.42
C ARG A 72 2.77 10.17 -1.77
N LYS A 73 3.27 10.23 -0.53
CA LYS A 73 3.59 9.04 0.25
C LYS A 73 2.33 8.20 0.50
N VAL A 74 1.25 8.82 0.98
CA VAL A 74 -0.06 8.14 1.15
C VAL A 74 -0.50 7.45 -0.13
N TYR A 75 -0.50 8.18 -1.25
CA TYR A 75 -0.92 7.63 -2.55
C TYR A 75 -0.08 6.42 -2.96
N MET A 76 1.25 6.51 -2.86
CA MET A 76 2.14 5.42 -3.24
C MET A 76 1.99 4.20 -2.33
N GLU A 77 1.81 4.41 -1.03
CA GLU A 77 1.63 3.32 -0.08
C GLU A 77 0.28 2.62 -0.26
N LEU A 78 -0.79 3.37 -0.53
CA LEU A 78 -2.10 2.80 -0.87
C LEU A 78 -2.10 2.08 -2.22
N TYR A 79 -1.32 2.57 -3.19
CA TYR A 79 -1.12 1.85 -4.44
C TYR A 79 -0.52 0.45 -4.22
N SER A 80 0.36 0.28 -3.22
CA SER A 80 0.92 -1.04 -2.87
C SER A 80 -0.15 -2.04 -2.43
N PHE A 81 -1.26 -1.58 -1.83
CA PHE A 81 -2.39 -2.46 -1.49
C PHE A 81 -3.11 -2.94 -2.75
N ALA A 82 -3.40 -2.04 -3.70
CA ALA A 82 -4.05 -2.36 -4.98
C ALA A 82 -3.24 -3.21 -5.96
N ILE A 83 -2.00 -3.56 -5.61
CA ILE A 83 -1.16 -4.46 -6.42
C ILE A 83 -0.63 -5.64 -5.59
N CYS A 84 -1.14 -5.83 -4.37
CA CYS A 84 -0.64 -6.84 -3.45
C CYS A 84 -0.81 -8.26 -4.01
N ASP A 85 -1.85 -8.48 -4.81
CA ASP A 85 -2.16 -9.75 -5.47
C ASP A 85 -1.61 -9.84 -6.91
N GLU A 86 -0.70 -8.93 -7.30
CA GLU A 86 -0.13 -8.76 -8.63
C GLU A 86 -1.11 -8.30 -9.73
N PHE A 87 -2.40 -8.13 -9.43
CA PHE A 87 -3.44 -7.75 -10.39
C PHE A 87 -4.29 -6.59 -9.87
N GLU A 88 -4.06 -5.40 -10.43
CA GLU A 88 -4.92 -4.26 -10.12
C GLU A 88 -6.35 -4.47 -10.64
N ASP A 89 -7.32 -4.62 -9.72
CA ASP A 89 -8.73 -4.74 -10.07
C ASP A 89 -9.26 -3.36 -10.56
N PRO A 90 -10.17 -3.32 -11.56
CA PRO A 90 -10.79 -2.08 -12.01
C PRO A 90 -11.49 -1.26 -10.91
N ALA A 91 -11.97 -1.89 -9.83
CA ALA A 91 -12.57 -1.24 -8.67
C ALA A 91 -11.51 -0.53 -7.83
N GLU A 92 -10.40 -1.19 -7.50
CA GLU A 92 -9.28 -0.60 -6.76
C GLU A 92 -8.65 0.57 -7.53
N ARG A 93 -8.46 0.41 -8.86
CA ARG A 93 -8.01 1.51 -9.73
C ARG A 93 -8.97 2.70 -9.68
N ARG A 94 -10.28 2.45 -9.59
CA ARG A 94 -11.26 3.53 -9.45
C ARG A 94 -11.11 4.22 -8.10
N ALA A 95 -11.04 3.47 -7.00
CA ALA A 95 -10.84 4.00 -5.66
C ALA A 95 -9.55 4.84 -5.57
N LEU A 96 -8.44 4.36 -6.15
CA LEU A 96 -7.18 5.10 -6.22
C LEU A 96 -7.29 6.40 -7.02
N ASN A 97 -8.02 6.40 -8.13
CA ASN A 97 -8.24 7.61 -8.92
C ASN A 97 -9.09 8.63 -8.17
N GLU A 98 -10.13 8.19 -7.47
CA GLU A 98 -10.95 9.04 -6.61
C GLU A 98 -10.13 9.64 -5.47
N LEU A 99 -9.28 8.84 -4.83
CA LEU A 99 -8.35 9.31 -3.81
C LEU A 99 -7.35 10.32 -4.37
N ARG A 100 -6.76 10.05 -5.54
CA ARG A 100 -5.83 10.98 -6.21
C ARG A 100 -6.48 12.35 -6.40
N GLU A 101 -7.73 12.36 -6.86
CA GLU A 101 -8.50 13.58 -7.06
C GLU A 101 -8.82 14.28 -5.74
N ALA A 102 -9.23 13.54 -4.71
CA ALA A 102 -9.49 14.07 -3.37
C ALA A 102 -8.25 14.70 -2.73
N LEU A 103 -7.06 14.11 -2.93
CA LEU A 103 -5.80 14.64 -2.44
C LEU A 103 -5.27 15.82 -3.28
N GLY A 104 -5.83 16.03 -4.48
CA GLY A 104 -5.41 17.08 -5.41
C GLY A 104 -4.09 16.77 -6.12
N LEU A 105 -3.78 15.49 -6.34
CA LEU A 105 -2.49 15.05 -6.86
C LEU A 105 -2.44 15.03 -8.40
N ASP A 106 -1.30 15.46 -8.93
CA ASP A 106 -0.99 15.41 -10.36
C ASP A 106 -0.84 13.97 -10.85
N ALA A 107 -1.60 13.62 -11.90
CA ALA A 107 -1.64 12.26 -12.44
C ALA A 107 -0.29 11.81 -13.02
N HIS A 108 0.51 12.72 -13.57
CA HIS A 108 1.83 12.36 -14.12
C HIS A 108 2.82 12.02 -13.01
N ILE A 109 2.79 12.73 -11.88
CA ILE A 109 3.58 12.38 -10.69
C ILE A 109 3.12 11.04 -10.11
N CYS A 110 1.81 10.84 -9.93
CA CYS A 110 1.26 9.58 -9.45
C CYS A 110 1.69 8.40 -10.33
N ARG A 111 1.63 8.55 -11.66
CA ARG A 111 2.05 7.50 -12.58
C ARG A 111 3.53 7.12 -12.43
N LYS A 112 4.41 8.09 -12.12
CA LYS A 112 5.81 7.79 -11.83
C LYS A 112 5.97 7.02 -10.52
N LEU A 113 5.21 7.37 -9.49
CA LEU A 113 5.23 6.66 -8.22
C LEU A 113 4.75 5.21 -8.39
N GLU A 114 3.70 4.98 -9.17
CA GLU A 114 3.21 3.65 -9.50
C GLU A 114 4.30 2.79 -10.16
N VAL A 115 4.97 3.33 -11.19
CA VAL A 115 6.08 2.62 -11.86
C VAL A 115 7.20 2.29 -10.86
N CYS A 116 7.56 3.24 -9.99
CA CYS A 116 8.57 2.98 -8.96
C CYS A 116 8.15 1.91 -7.96
N ALA A 117 6.87 1.86 -7.57
CA ALA A 117 6.35 0.83 -6.67
C ALA A 117 6.36 -0.56 -7.34
N GLN A 118 5.96 -0.65 -8.60
CA GLN A 118 6.04 -1.90 -9.39
C GLN A 118 7.48 -2.40 -9.57
N ASP A 119 8.41 -1.49 -9.87
CA ASP A 119 9.84 -1.81 -9.97
C ASP A 119 10.36 -2.34 -8.62
N LEU A 120 9.97 -1.71 -7.52
CA LEU A 120 10.34 -2.13 -6.17
C LEU A 120 9.79 -3.53 -5.85
N PHE A 121 8.51 -3.78 -6.15
CA PHE A 121 7.87 -5.08 -5.96
C PHE A 121 8.60 -6.17 -6.75
N SER A 122 8.91 -5.91 -8.01
CA SER A 122 9.66 -6.83 -8.88
C SER A 122 11.05 -7.17 -8.35
N VAL A 123 11.74 -6.18 -7.77
CA VAL A 123 13.03 -6.40 -7.10
C VAL A 123 12.87 -7.28 -5.86
N TYR A 124 11.85 -7.05 -5.03
CA TYR A 124 11.59 -7.90 -3.86
C TYR A 124 11.27 -9.34 -4.24
N ALA A 125 10.40 -9.56 -5.23
CA ALA A 125 10.09 -10.90 -5.75
C ALA A 125 11.37 -11.61 -6.25
N SER A 126 12.25 -10.88 -6.94
CA SER A 126 13.53 -11.43 -7.42
C SER A 126 14.49 -11.78 -6.28
N ILE A 127 14.47 -11.02 -5.18
CA ILE A 127 15.24 -11.32 -3.97
C ILE A 127 14.69 -12.56 -3.27
N GLU A 128 13.37 -12.67 -3.15
CA GLU A 128 12.72 -13.83 -2.52
C GLU A 128 12.98 -15.12 -3.29
N ASP A 129 12.88 -15.10 -4.62
CA ASP A 129 13.28 -16.23 -5.47
C ASP A 129 14.73 -16.63 -5.23
N ALA A 130 15.66 -15.66 -5.18
CA ALA A 130 17.08 -15.95 -4.91
C ALA A 130 17.33 -16.50 -3.49
N LEU A 131 16.56 -16.08 -2.49
CA LEU A 131 16.67 -16.56 -1.10
C LEU A 131 16.08 -17.96 -0.91
N THR A 132 15.10 -18.34 -1.74
CA THR A 132 14.39 -19.62 -1.65
C THR A 132 14.85 -20.65 -2.70
N ALA A 133 15.65 -20.24 -3.68
CA ALA A 133 16.21 -21.11 -4.70
C ALA A 133 17.02 -22.27 -4.10
N GLU A 134 16.76 -23.48 -4.59
CA GLU A 134 17.57 -24.64 -4.25
C GLU A 134 19.02 -24.44 -4.75
N PRO A 135 20.04 -24.82 -3.97
CA PRO A 135 21.42 -24.71 -4.42
C PRO A 135 21.63 -25.54 -5.68
N SER A 136 22.22 -24.92 -6.71
CA SER A 136 22.56 -25.62 -7.95
C SER A 136 23.38 -26.88 -7.64
N PRO A 137 23.06 -28.03 -8.27
CA PRO A 137 23.82 -29.25 -8.05
C PRO A 137 25.28 -29.02 -8.41
N ILE A 138 26.17 -29.33 -7.46
CA ILE A 138 27.61 -29.30 -7.69
C ILE A 138 27.93 -30.44 -8.66
N ASN A 139 28.14 -30.11 -9.94
CA ASN A 139 28.75 -31.05 -10.88
C ASN A 139 30.23 -31.21 -10.48
N VAL A 140 30.51 -32.28 -9.73
CA VAL A 140 31.89 -32.73 -9.52
C VAL A 140 32.31 -33.44 -10.81
N GLU A 141 32.99 -32.73 -11.70
CA GLU A 141 33.73 -33.37 -12.80
C GLU A 141 34.89 -34.18 -12.18
N ASN A 142 34.84 -35.51 -12.35
CA ASN A 142 35.91 -36.44 -11.95
C ASN A 142 37.02 -36.50 -13.00
#